data_AF-A0A9D4H631-F1
#
_entry.id   AF-A0A9D4H631-F1
#
_cell.length_a   1.000
_cell.length_b   1.000
_cell.length_c   1.000
_cell.angle_alpha   90.00
_cell.angle_beta   90.00
_cell.angle_gamma   90.00
#
_symmetry.space_group_name_H-M   'P 1'
#
loop_
_entity.id
_entity.type
_entity.pdbx_description
1 polymer ?
#
loop_
_entity_poly.entity_id
_entity_poly.type
_entity_poly.pdbx_seq_one_letter_code
_entity_poly.pdbx_strand_id
1 'polypeptide(L)' 'MPKITVSVNGKQKLLSHLKPDKAVGPDNIKPIVLHELSSEISPESMDICNCNTAVQERE' A
#
# COMPACT_ATOMS: atom_id res chain seq x y z
N MET A 1 -28.72 -3.79 1.22
CA MET A 1 -27.31 -3.84 1.69
C MET A 1 -26.83 -2.39 1.81
N PRO A 2 -26.36 -1.94 2.99
CA PRO A 2 -25.91 -0.56 3.16
C PRO A 2 -24.70 -0.27 2.25
N LYS A 3 -24.57 0.99 1.80
CA LYS A 3 -23.45 1.42 0.97
C LYS A 3 -22.20 1.54 1.84
N ILE A 4 -21.28 0.58 1.72
CA ILE A 4 -19.98 0.63 2.39
C ILE A 4 -19.10 1.61 1.60
N THR A 5 -18.68 2.69 2.26
CA THR A 5 -17.75 3.66 1.68
C THR A 5 -16.37 3.35 2.24
N VAL A 6 -15.46 2.88 1.38
CA VAL A 6 -14.08 2.58 1.76
C VAL A 6 -13.24 3.85 1.56
N SER A 7 -12.79 4.47 2.65
CA SER A 7 -11.96 5.66 2.58
C SER A 7 -10.51 5.33 2.25
N VAL A 8 -9.81 6.27 1.61
CA VAL A 8 -8.37 6.17 1.29
C VAL A 8 -7.55 5.92 2.55
N ASN A 9 -7.82 6.70 3.60
CA ASN A 9 -7.16 6.55 4.90
C ASN A 9 -7.43 5.16 5.51
N GLY A 10 -8.63 4.62 5.34
CA GLY A 10 -8.96 3.26 5.77
C GLY A 10 -8.12 2.21 5.05
N LYS A 11 -7.95 2.34 3.73
CA LYS A 11 -7.11 1.44 2.91
C LYS A 11 -5.64 1.51 3.34
N GLN A 12 -5.08 2.72 3.46
CA GLN A 12 -3.69 2.90 3.90
C GLN A 12 -3.45 2.30 5.29
N LYS A 13 -4.36 2.56 6.24
CA LYS A 13 -4.26 1.98 7.58
C LYS A 13 -4.32 0.45 7.54
N LEU A 14 -5.13 -0.15 6.68
CA LEU A 14 -5.17 -1.61 6.57
C LEU A 14 -3.88 -2.17 5.98
N LEU A 15 -3.39 -1.57 4.89
CA LEU A 15 -2.17 -2.00 4.20
C LEU A 15 -0.93 -1.82 5.08
N SER A 16 -0.85 -0.75 5.89
CA SER A 16 0.27 -0.50 6.80
C SER A 16 0.34 -1.47 7.99
N HIS A 17 -0.77 -2.11 8.35
CA HIS A 17 -0.81 -3.11 9.43
C HIS A 17 -0.62 -4.53 8.92
N LEU A 18 -0.45 -4.72 7.61
CA LEU A 18 -0.10 -6.02 7.06
C LEU A 18 1.29 -6.43 7.55
N LYS A 19 1.35 -7.61 8.16
CA LYS A 19 2.59 -8.22 8.61
C LYS A 19 3.23 -8.97 7.44
N PRO A 20 4.40 -8.55 6.92
CA PRO A 20 5.00 -9.11 5.71
C PRO A 20 5.45 -10.57 5.87
N ASP A 21 5.66 -11.01 7.10
CA ASP A 21 6.10 -12.35 7.52
C ASP A 21 4.94 -13.36 7.72
N LYS A 22 3.69 -12.93 7.55
CA LYS A 22 2.53 -13.82 7.66
C LYS A 22 2.43 -14.76 6.46
N ALA A 23 1.90 -15.95 6.72
CA ALA A 23 1.57 -16.94 5.70
C ALA A 23 0.55 -16.40 4.69
N VAL A 24 0.65 -16.89 3.45
CA VAL A 24 -0.26 -16.53 2.36
C VAL A 24 -1.68 -17.05 2.62
N GLY A 25 -2.68 -16.30 2.16
CA GLY A 25 -4.07 -16.74 2.13
C GLY A 25 -4.34 -17.77 1.03
N PRO A 26 -5.61 -18.17 0.84
CA PRO A 26 -6.01 -19.07 -0.24
C PRO A 26 -5.82 -18.48 -1.65
N ASP A 27 -5.62 -17.16 -1.73
CA ASP A 27 -5.25 -16.42 -2.93
C ASP A 27 -3.75 -16.53 -3.28
N ASN A 28 -2.94 -17.14 -2.41
CA ASN A 28 -1.48 -17.26 -2.53
C ASN A 28 -0.73 -15.94 -2.68
N ILE A 29 -1.34 -14.80 -2.31
CA ILE A 29 -0.69 -13.49 -2.35
C ILE A 29 0.05 -13.27 -1.04
N LYS A 30 1.36 -12.98 -1.13
CA LYS A 30 2.15 -12.66 0.06
C LYS A 30 1.81 -11.26 0.57
N PRO A 31 1.65 -11.07 1.89
CA PRO A 31 1.38 -9.75 2.47
C PRO A 31 2.43 -8.68 2.09
N ILE A 32 3.69 -9.08 1.89
CA ILE A 32 4.75 -8.18 1.41
C ILE A 32 4.43 -7.56 0.05
N VAL A 33 3.81 -8.32 -0.86
CA VAL A 33 3.44 -7.84 -2.20
C VAL A 33 2.31 -6.80 -2.10
N LEU A 34 1.33 -7.01 -1.21
CA LEU A 34 0.26 -6.04 -0.97
C LEU A 34 0.77 -4.75 -0.32
N HIS A 35 1.81 -4.86 0.52
CA HIS A 35 2.47 -3.70 1.11
C HIS A 35 3.25 -2.91 0.05
N GLU A 36 4.03 -3.60 -0.79
CA GLU A 36 4.81 -2.99 -1.88
C GLU A 36 3.91 -2.32 -2.93
N LEU A 37 2.78 -2.94 -3.28
CA LEU A 37 1.83 -2.41 -4.27
C LEU A 37 0.74 -1.52 -3.66
N SER A 38 0.94 -1.05 -2.43
CA SER A 38 -0.08 -0.30 -1.70
C SER A 38 -0.49 1.00 -2.41
N SER A 39 0.44 1.63 -3.12
CA SER A 39 0.22 2.80 -3.97
C SER A 39 -0.72 2.52 -5.14
N GLU A 40 -0.55 1.37 -5.80
CA GLU A 40 -1.32 0.94 -6.97
C GLU A 40 -2.71 0.42 -6.56
N ILE A 41 -2.80 -0.22 -5.40
CA ILE A 41 -4.07 -0.71 -4.82
C ILE A 41 -4.94 0.46 -4.33
N SER A 42 -4.31 1.56 -3.90
CA SER A 42 -4.99 2.76 -3.44
C SER A 42 -4.42 4.01 -4.10
N PRO A 43 -4.78 4.27 -5.39
CA PRO A 43 -4.18 5.34 -6.20
C PRO A 43 -4.41 6.77 -5.67
N GLU A 44 -5.40 6.99 -4.81
CA GLU A 44 -5.59 8.26 -4.08
C GLU A 44 -4.50 8.53 -3.00
N SER A 45 -3.51 7.64 -2.85
CA SER A 45 -2.30 7.88 -2.05
C SER A 45 -1.27 8.78 -2.76
N MET A 46 -1.51 9.15 -4.01
CA MET A 46 -0.67 10.00 -4.85
C MET A 46 -0.76 11.50 -4.52
N ASP A 47 -0.96 11.84 -3.24
CA ASP A 47 -0.84 13.21 -2.69
C ASP A 47 0.09 13.28 -1.46
N ILE A 48 0.74 12.18 -1.06
CA ILE A 48 1.83 12.24 -0.08
C ILE A 48 3.13 11.85 -0.76
N CYS A 49 3.55 12.72 -1.69
CA CYS A 49 4.96 12.89 -1.96
C CYS A 49 5.64 13.34 -0.66
N ASN A 50 6.33 12.43 0.01
CA ASN A 50 7.41 12.79 0.92
C ASN A 50 8.71 12.25 0.33
N CYS A 51 9.39 13.18 -0.33
CA CYS A 51 10.79 13.21 -0.69
C CYS A 51 11.64 12.39 0.29
N ASN A 52 12.32 11.34 -0.20
CA ASN A 52 13.66 10.90 0.25
C ASN A 52 14.08 9.60 -0.47
N THR A 53 14.54 9.71 -1.71
CA THR A 53 15.68 8.92 -2.18
C THR A 53 16.44 9.77 -3.17
N ALA A 54 17.54 10.35 -2.68
CA ALA A 54 18.56 10.94 -3.52
C ALA A 54 19.13 9.84 -4.44
N VAL A 55 18.91 9.95 -5.74
CA VAL A 55 19.82 9.39 -6.74
C VAL A 55 20.31 10.55 -7.58
N GLN A 56 21.61 10.77 -7.46
CA GLN A 56 22.42 11.81 -8.09
C GLN A 56 22.20 11.86 -9.60
N GLU A 57 21.78 13.02 -10.12
CA GLU A 57 22.17 13.46 -11.46
C GLU A 57 23.53 14.15 -11.34
N ARG A 58 24.60 13.48 -11.76
CA ARG A 58 25.85 14.13 -12.13
C ARG A 58 26.50 13.39 -13.31
N GLU A 59 26.71 14.20 -14.35
CA GLU A 59 27.54 14.06 -15.56
C GLU A 59 26.97 13.25 -16.73
#